data_AF-A0A087SMN8-F1
#
_entry.id   AF-A0A087SMN8-F1
#
_cell.length_a   1.000
_cell.length_b   1.000
_cell.length_c   1.000
_cell.angle_alpha   90.00
_cell.angle_beta   90.00
_cell.angle_gamma   90.00
#
_symmetry.space_group_name_H-M   'P 1'
#
loop_
_entity.id
_entity.type
_entity.pdbx_description
1 polymer ?
#
loop_
_entity_poly.entity_id
_entity_poly.type
_entity_poly.pdbx_seq_one_letter_code
_entity_poly.pdbx_strand_id
1 'polypeptide(L)'
;MDDQQNYSSCAQACKALISAGLESPEDMSLISKQECRQLLHDKTAGFLVDDAHLLLTHYKGDFGKLRDAAGRDPAQERLLLKKFKGIGDGGVDIFFREAQLVWDEIYPFADKKALKAARLVGFREHPKVLAELCQNDIPTFVRLVAALVRMELSKSYNDVQSQAQLRPPHSMPQS
;
A
#
# COMPACT_ATOMS: atom_id res chain seq x y z
N MET A 1 13.13 -8.11 15.79
CA MET A 1 11.76 -8.52 16.13
C MET A 1 11.09 -8.80 14.81
N ASP A 2 10.66 -10.04 14.60
CA ASP A 2 10.59 -10.70 13.29
C ASP A 2 9.46 -10.14 12.40
N ASP A 3 9.77 -9.66 11.19
CA ASP A 3 8.77 -9.15 10.24
C ASP A 3 7.75 -10.24 9.87
N GLN A 4 8.16 -11.51 9.92
CA GLN A 4 7.29 -12.68 9.72
C GLN A 4 6.20 -12.81 10.81
N GLN A 5 6.51 -12.41 12.05
CA GLN A 5 5.56 -12.37 13.16
C GLN A 5 4.51 -11.27 12.97
N ASN A 6 4.90 -10.13 12.37
CA ASN A 6 3.98 -9.02 12.05
C ASN A 6 3.08 -9.31 10.84
N TYR A 7 3.56 -10.04 9.83
CA TYR A 7 2.72 -10.46 8.70
C TYR A 7 1.65 -11.48 9.12
N SER A 8 2.02 -12.39 10.03
CA SER A 8 1.10 -13.32 10.69
C SER A 8 0.00 -12.58 11.44
N SER A 9 0.33 -11.51 12.17
CA SER A 9 -0.66 -10.75 12.95
C SER A 9 -1.61 -9.92 12.07
N CYS A 10 -1.15 -9.28 10.99
CA CYS A 10 -2.03 -8.54 10.09
C CYS A 10 -3.05 -9.45 9.37
N ALA A 11 -2.60 -10.59 8.86
CA ALA A 11 -3.51 -11.54 8.19
C ALA A 11 -4.55 -12.12 9.16
N GLN A 12 -4.17 -12.35 10.41
CA GLN A 12 -5.08 -12.77 11.47
C GLN A 12 -6.07 -11.66 11.84
N ALA A 13 -5.62 -10.41 11.94
CA ALA A 13 -6.48 -9.26 12.21
C ALA A 13 -7.55 -9.08 11.12
N CYS A 14 -7.17 -9.14 9.84
CA CYS A 14 -8.14 -9.07 8.74
C CYS A 14 -9.16 -10.22 8.80
N LYS A 15 -8.71 -11.45 9.07
CA LYS A 15 -9.61 -12.59 9.23
C LYS A 15 -10.56 -12.41 10.41
N ALA A 16 -10.10 -11.85 11.52
CA ALA A 16 -10.93 -11.57 12.68
C ALA A 16 -12.03 -10.55 12.37
N LEU A 17 -11.69 -9.47 11.65
CA LEU A 17 -12.68 -8.48 11.17
C LEU A 17 -13.74 -9.12 10.28
N ILE A 18 -13.31 -9.85 9.23
CA ILE A 18 -14.23 -10.53 8.30
C ILE A 18 -15.11 -11.54 9.04
N SER A 19 -14.53 -12.34 9.93
CA SER A 19 -15.29 -13.35 10.70
C SER A 19 -16.30 -12.70 11.66
N ALA A 20 -16.08 -11.44 12.04
CA ALA A 20 -16.98 -10.65 12.86
C ALA A 20 -17.99 -9.82 12.04
N GLY A 21 -17.96 -9.91 10.69
CA GLY A 21 -18.82 -9.12 9.81
C GLY A 21 -18.44 -7.64 9.74
N LEU A 22 -17.20 -7.29 10.07
CA LEU A 22 -16.70 -5.92 10.10
C LEU A 22 -15.94 -5.60 8.80
N GLU A 23 -16.67 -5.51 7.70
CA GLU A 23 -16.09 -5.43 6.34
C GLU A 23 -16.22 -4.04 5.71
N SER A 24 -17.01 -3.15 6.31
CA SER A 24 -17.24 -1.79 5.83
C SER A 24 -17.00 -0.72 6.90
N PRO A 25 -16.78 0.55 6.51
CA PRO A 25 -16.80 1.66 7.45
C PRO A 25 -18.11 1.73 8.27
N GLU A 26 -19.23 1.38 7.66
CA GLU A 26 -20.54 1.31 8.31
C GLU A 26 -20.52 0.28 9.45
N ASP A 27 -20.10 -0.96 9.19
CA ASP A 27 -20.01 -2.02 10.22
C ASP A 27 -19.04 -1.62 11.33
N MET A 28 -17.88 -1.05 10.96
CA MET A 28 -16.87 -0.58 11.90
C MET A 28 -17.35 0.57 12.78
N SER A 29 -18.28 1.40 12.29
CA SER A 29 -18.85 2.52 13.05
C SER A 29 -19.90 2.10 14.08
N LEU A 30 -20.41 0.86 13.97
CA LEU A 30 -21.43 0.32 14.88
C LEU A 30 -20.85 -0.31 16.14
N ILE A 31 -19.55 -0.65 16.13
CA ILE A 31 -18.87 -1.25 17.28
C ILE A 31 -18.14 -0.20 18.12
N SER A 32 -17.96 -0.50 19.40
CA SER A 32 -17.15 0.34 20.28
C SER A 32 -15.65 0.15 20.02
N LYS A 33 -14.86 1.18 20.39
CA LYS A 33 -13.39 1.08 20.37
C LYS A 33 -12.87 -0.03 21.28
N GLN A 34 -13.57 -0.34 22.38
CA GLN A 34 -13.16 -1.39 23.29
C GLN A 34 -13.34 -2.77 22.66
N GLU A 35 -14.47 -3.02 22.01
CA GLU A 35 -14.73 -4.26 21.27
C GLU A 35 -13.70 -4.45 20.14
N CYS A 36 -13.43 -3.40 19.36
CA CYS A 36 -12.42 -3.47 18.29
C CYS A 36 -11.02 -3.84 18.81
N ARG A 37 -10.60 -3.23 19.94
CA ARG A 37 -9.31 -3.55 20.58
C ARG A 37 -9.25 -4.98 21.11
N GLN A 38 -10.36 -5.48 21.66
CA GLN A 38 -10.44 -6.85 22.16
C GLN A 38 -10.38 -7.85 21.00
N LEU A 39 -11.10 -7.59 19.91
CA LEU A 39 -11.13 -8.45 18.73
C LEU A 39 -9.75 -8.57 18.06
N LEU A 40 -9.02 -7.45 17.92
CA LEU A 40 -7.72 -7.43 17.23
C LEU A 40 -6.53 -7.60 18.18
N HIS A 41 -6.77 -7.68 19.49
CA HIS A 41 -5.74 -7.69 20.53
C HIS A 41 -4.71 -6.55 20.39
N ASP A 42 -5.16 -5.38 19.89
CA ASP A 42 -4.32 -4.22 19.61
C ASP A 42 -4.98 -2.95 20.17
N LYS A 43 -4.24 -2.19 21.00
CA LYS A 43 -4.74 -0.94 21.59
C LYS A 43 -5.01 0.14 20.54
N THR A 44 -4.27 0.13 19.43
CA THR A 44 -4.40 1.08 18.32
C THR A 44 -5.58 0.75 17.42
N ALA A 45 -6.15 -0.46 17.48
CA ALA A 45 -7.33 -0.86 16.70
C ALA A 45 -8.53 0.07 16.89
N GLY A 46 -8.64 0.72 18.06
CA GLY A 46 -9.67 1.73 18.30
C GLY A 46 -9.61 2.95 17.35
N PHE A 47 -8.49 3.16 16.64
CA PHE A 47 -8.40 4.15 15.56
C PHE A 47 -9.27 3.79 14.37
N LEU A 48 -9.43 2.50 14.05
CA LEU A 48 -10.26 2.08 12.92
C LEU A 48 -11.72 2.52 13.08
N VAL A 49 -12.25 2.50 14.31
CA VAL A 49 -13.60 2.99 14.62
C VAL A 49 -13.69 4.52 14.44
N ASP A 50 -12.69 5.26 14.95
CA ASP A 50 -12.63 6.72 14.77
C ASP A 50 -12.53 7.11 13.29
N ASP A 51 -11.69 6.39 12.55
CA ASP A 51 -11.41 6.60 11.14
C ASP A 51 -12.60 6.23 10.26
N ALA A 52 -13.34 5.18 10.61
CA ALA A 52 -14.61 4.84 9.98
C ALA A 52 -15.64 5.97 10.14
N HIS A 53 -15.80 6.52 11.35
CA HIS A 53 -16.67 7.68 11.57
C HIS A 53 -16.20 8.91 10.78
N LEU A 54 -14.90 9.17 10.70
CA LEU A 54 -14.34 10.28 9.92
C LEU A 54 -14.68 10.10 8.44
N LEU A 55 -14.45 8.90 7.89
CA LEU A 55 -14.72 8.57 6.49
C LEU A 55 -16.22 8.71 6.16
N LEU A 56 -17.10 8.21 7.01
CA LEU A 56 -18.55 8.32 6.84
C LEU A 56 -19.01 9.78 6.91
N THR A 57 -18.53 10.54 7.88
CA THR A 57 -18.99 11.92 8.13
C THR A 57 -18.53 12.88 7.03
N HIS A 58 -17.26 12.80 6.62
CA HIS A 58 -16.68 13.77 5.69
C HIS A 58 -16.73 13.33 4.23
N TYR A 59 -16.76 12.02 3.98
CA TYR A 59 -16.62 11.44 2.64
C TYR A 59 -17.68 10.39 2.32
N LYS A 60 -18.70 10.23 3.17
CA LYS A 60 -19.81 9.28 2.97
C LYS A 60 -19.31 7.85 2.70
N GLY A 61 -18.29 7.42 3.44
CA GLY A 61 -17.74 6.05 3.35
C GLY A 61 -16.80 5.83 2.16
N ASP A 62 -16.51 6.85 1.36
CA ASP A 62 -15.94 6.69 0.02
C ASP A 62 -14.67 7.53 -0.16
N PHE A 63 -13.53 6.84 -0.32
CA PHE A 63 -12.24 7.50 -0.60
C PHE A 63 -12.22 8.25 -1.94
N GLY A 64 -13.11 7.93 -2.89
CA GLY A 64 -13.32 8.73 -4.10
C GLY A 64 -13.75 10.17 -3.80
N LYS A 65 -14.55 10.40 -2.75
CA LYS A 65 -14.88 11.76 -2.32
C LYS A 65 -13.71 12.46 -1.63
N LEU A 66 -12.85 11.72 -0.95
CA LEU A 66 -11.60 12.26 -0.43
C LEU A 66 -10.69 12.71 -1.58
N ARG A 67 -10.56 11.88 -2.61
CA ARG A 67 -9.83 12.18 -3.85
C ARG A 67 -10.35 13.44 -4.53
N ASP A 68 -11.68 13.56 -4.68
CA ASP A 68 -12.31 14.75 -5.26
C ASP A 68 -12.12 15.99 -4.37
N ALA A 69 -12.22 15.86 -3.04
CA ALA A 69 -11.96 16.96 -2.10
C ALA A 69 -10.48 17.41 -2.10
N ALA A 70 -9.56 16.51 -2.44
CA ALA A 70 -8.16 16.84 -2.66
C ALA A 70 -7.91 17.52 -4.03
N GLY A 71 -8.93 17.66 -4.87
CA GLY A 71 -8.78 18.17 -6.22
C GLY A 71 -7.94 17.27 -7.13
N ARG A 72 -7.85 15.96 -6.80
CA ARG A 72 -7.02 14.99 -7.53
C ARG A 72 -5.54 15.41 -7.61
N ASP A 73 -5.07 16.03 -6.53
CA ASP A 73 -3.68 16.43 -6.34
C ASP A 73 -3.01 15.49 -5.33
N PRO A 74 -1.96 14.71 -5.72
CA PRO A 74 -1.33 13.74 -4.82
C PRO A 74 -0.77 14.33 -3.53
N ALA A 75 -0.37 15.60 -3.52
CA ALA A 75 0.10 16.25 -2.29
C ALA A 75 -1.08 16.54 -1.34
N GLN A 76 -2.22 17.02 -1.86
CA GLN A 76 -3.43 17.20 -1.07
C GLN A 76 -4.03 15.86 -0.62
N GLU A 77 -4.04 14.84 -1.47
CA GLU A 77 -4.49 13.49 -1.11
C GLU A 77 -3.69 12.94 0.06
N ARG A 78 -2.36 13.08 0.02
CA ARG A 78 -1.47 12.72 1.13
C ARG A 78 -1.83 13.49 2.40
N LEU A 79 -2.08 14.79 2.30
CA LEU A 79 -2.45 15.61 3.48
C LEU A 79 -3.80 15.18 4.07
N LEU A 80 -4.80 14.87 3.24
CA LEU A 80 -6.11 14.40 3.70
C LEU A 80 -6.04 13.00 4.30
N LEU A 81 -5.30 12.07 3.70
CA LEU A 81 -5.07 10.73 4.25
C LEU A 81 -4.36 10.78 5.61
N LYS A 82 -3.45 11.73 5.83
CA LYS A 82 -2.77 11.91 7.12
C LYS A 82 -3.68 12.47 8.23
N LYS A 83 -4.93 12.82 7.95
CA LYS A 83 -5.92 13.18 8.98
C LYS A 83 -6.47 11.96 9.72
N PHE A 84 -6.37 10.77 9.12
CA PHE A 84 -6.76 9.51 9.74
C PHE A 84 -5.73 9.08 10.79
N LYS A 85 -6.20 8.57 11.93
CA LYS A 85 -5.33 8.27 13.07
C LYS A 85 -4.45 7.06 12.78
N GLY A 86 -3.15 7.21 13.02
CA GLY A 86 -2.17 6.17 12.73
C GLY A 86 -1.70 6.14 11.26
N ILE A 87 -2.24 7.01 10.39
CA ILE A 87 -1.78 7.16 9.01
C ILE A 87 -0.69 8.25 8.94
N GLY A 88 0.57 7.82 9.06
CA GLY A 88 1.74 8.65 8.78
C GLY A 88 2.19 8.57 7.32
N ASP A 89 3.36 9.13 7.00
CA ASP A 89 3.90 9.09 5.62
C ASP A 89 4.03 7.65 5.09
N GLY A 90 4.47 6.71 5.93
CA GLY A 90 4.54 5.30 5.56
C GLY A 90 3.16 4.65 5.30
N GLY A 91 2.11 5.09 6.00
CA GLY A 91 0.75 4.61 5.77
C GLY A 91 0.20 5.13 4.44
N VAL A 92 0.44 6.41 4.13
CA VAL A 92 0.12 6.97 2.82
C VAL A 92 0.90 6.28 1.71
N ASP A 93 2.19 6.00 1.91
CA ASP A 93 3.01 5.32 0.91
C ASP A 93 2.48 3.90 0.62
N ILE A 94 1.99 3.17 1.64
CA ILE A 94 1.32 1.88 1.44
C ILE A 94 0.04 2.06 0.62
N PHE A 95 -0.79 3.05 0.95
CA PHE A 95 -2.03 3.33 0.21
C PHE A 95 -1.76 3.72 -1.26
N PHE A 96 -0.82 4.63 -1.50
CA PHE A 96 -0.45 5.12 -2.83
C PHE A 96 0.10 4.02 -3.74
N ARG A 97 0.74 2.97 -3.20
CA ARG A 97 1.22 1.85 -4.03
C ARG A 97 0.09 1.20 -4.83
N GLU A 98 -1.04 0.94 -4.17
CA GLU A 98 -2.18 0.26 -4.78
C GLU A 98 -3.18 1.24 -5.42
N ALA A 99 -3.32 2.44 -4.84
CA ALA A 99 -4.26 3.45 -5.34
C ALA A 99 -3.99 3.85 -6.80
N GLN A 100 -2.75 3.75 -7.28
CA GLN A 100 -2.40 4.00 -8.69
C GLN A 100 -3.21 3.19 -9.70
N LEU A 101 -3.76 2.03 -9.33
CA LEU A 101 -4.62 1.24 -10.22
C LEU A 101 -5.94 1.92 -10.56
N VAL A 102 -6.35 2.90 -9.74
CA VAL A 102 -7.64 3.60 -9.86
C VAL A 102 -7.49 5.13 -9.81
N TRP A 103 -6.35 5.65 -9.33
CA TRP A 103 -6.01 7.06 -9.16
C TRP A 103 -4.78 7.40 -10.02
N ASP A 104 -5.03 7.68 -11.29
CA ASP A 104 -4.01 7.92 -12.32
C ASP A 104 -3.04 9.07 -11.98
N GLU A 105 -3.49 10.09 -11.23
CA GLU A 105 -2.70 11.24 -10.79
C GLU A 105 -1.54 10.88 -9.87
N ILE A 106 -1.61 9.73 -9.18
CA ILE A 106 -0.53 9.25 -8.32
C ILE A 106 0.59 8.65 -9.17
N TYR A 107 0.26 8.12 -10.35
CA TYR A 107 1.22 7.41 -11.19
C TYR A 107 2.22 8.35 -11.87
N PRO A 108 3.53 8.02 -11.92
CA PRO A 108 4.19 6.87 -11.30
C PRO A 108 4.72 7.19 -9.89
N PHE A 109 4.30 6.40 -8.90
CA PHE A 109 4.73 6.46 -7.51
C PHE A 109 5.48 5.19 -7.09
N ALA A 110 6.70 5.38 -6.60
CA ALA A 110 7.48 4.38 -5.91
C ALA A 110 8.08 5.00 -4.65
N ASP A 111 7.81 4.41 -3.49
CA ASP A 111 8.26 4.93 -2.21
C ASP A 111 9.72 4.56 -1.91
N LYS A 112 10.27 5.10 -0.81
CA LYS A 112 11.68 4.91 -0.43
C LYS A 112 12.07 3.42 -0.31
N LYS A 113 11.16 2.55 0.14
CA LYS A 113 11.44 1.11 0.25
C LYS A 113 11.59 0.46 -1.14
N ALA A 114 10.65 0.72 -2.05
CA ALA A 114 10.71 0.21 -3.41
C ALA A 114 11.96 0.69 -4.16
N LEU A 115 12.24 2.00 -4.05
CA LEU A 115 13.39 2.64 -4.68
C LEU A 115 14.73 2.10 -4.15
N LYS A 116 14.83 1.87 -2.83
CA LYS A 116 16.02 1.24 -2.24
C LYS A 116 16.23 -0.18 -2.74
N ALA A 117 15.18 -1.00 -2.81
CA ALA A 117 15.26 -2.35 -3.37
C ALA A 117 15.68 -2.33 -4.84
N ALA A 118 15.10 -1.41 -5.63
CA ALA A 118 15.43 -1.23 -7.04
C ALA A 118 16.93 -1.00 -7.23
N ARG A 119 17.52 -0.12 -6.42
CA ARG A 119 18.97 0.13 -6.42
C ARG A 119 19.77 -1.13 -6.11
N LEU A 120 19.35 -1.92 -5.11
CA LEU A 120 20.06 -3.14 -4.71
C LEU A 120 20.01 -4.23 -5.77
N VAL A 121 18.99 -4.26 -6.63
CA VAL A 121 18.90 -5.21 -7.76
C VAL A 121 19.46 -4.66 -9.07
N GLY A 122 20.07 -3.47 -9.06
CA GLY A 122 20.76 -2.89 -10.22
C GLY A 122 19.91 -1.96 -11.10
N PHE A 123 18.68 -1.63 -10.69
CA PHE A 123 17.87 -0.61 -11.37
C PHE A 123 18.18 0.80 -10.89
N ARG A 124 17.86 1.81 -11.70
CA ARG A 124 17.94 3.22 -11.27
C ARG A 124 16.85 3.53 -10.25
N GLU A 125 17.22 4.30 -9.24
CA GLU A 125 16.36 4.74 -8.13
C GLU A 125 15.41 5.89 -8.54
N HIS A 126 14.56 5.68 -9.55
CA HIS A 126 13.62 6.71 -10.00
C HIS A 126 12.28 6.12 -10.48
N PRO A 127 11.12 6.60 -10.00
CA PRO A 127 9.81 6.04 -10.34
C PRO A 127 9.54 5.99 -11.85
N LYS A 128 9.87 7.07 -12.58
CA LYS A 128 9.69 7.10 -14.05
C LYS A 128 10.51 6.05 -14.79
N VAL A 129 11.73 5.76 -14.33
CA VAL A 129 12.58 4.75 -14.98
C VAL A 129 12.00 3.35 -14.76
N LEU A 130 11.49 3.09 -13.55
CA LEU A 130 10.81 1.83 -13.24
C LEU A 130 9.50 1.68 -14.04
N ALA A 131 8.77 2.77 -14.26
CA ALA A 131 7.59 2.80 -15.12
C ALA A 131 7.92 2.47 -16.58
N GLU A 132 8.99 3.04 -17.12
CA GLU A 132 9.48 2.74 -18.48
C GLU A 132 9.88 1.27 -18.64
N LEU A 133 10.50 0.64 -17.63
CA LEU A 133 10.80 -0.80 -17.63
C LEU A 133 9.53 -1.66 -17.73
N CYS A 134 8.42 -1.15 -17.21
CA CYS A 134 7.10 -1.77 -17.31
C CYS A 134 6.32 -1.34 -18.56
N GLN A 135 6.97 -0.71 -19.55
CA GLN A 135 6.32 -0.17 -20.76
C GLN A 135 5.20 0.83 -20.44
N ASN A 136 5.30 1.52 -19.31
CA ASN A 136 4.26 2.37 -18.74
C ASN A 136 2.92 1.66 -18.46
N ASP A 137 2.90 0.34 -18.37
CA ASP A 137 1.72 -0.43 -17.95
C ASP A 137 1.55 -0.32 -16.43
N ILE A 138 0.50 0.41 -15.99
CA ILE A 138 0.23 0.70 -14.57
C ILE A 138 0.12 -0.59 -13.75
N PRO A 139 -0.67 -1.62 -14.15
CA PRO A 139 -0.75 -2.87 -13.38
C PRO A 139 0.59 -3.58 -13.22
N THR A 140 1.42 -3.62 -14.27
CA THR A 140 2.76 -4.22 -14.20
C THR A 140 3.69 -3.41 -13.30
N PHE A 141 3.62 -2.08 -13.38
CA PHE A 141 4.38 -1.19 -12.51
C PHE A 141 4.01 -1.37 -11.03
N VAL A 142 2.73 -1.41 -10.70
CA VAL A 142 2.26 -1.62 -9.31
C VAL A 142 2.75 -2.97 -8.78
N ARG A 143 2.67 -4.04 -9.59
CA ARG A 143 3.23 -5.37 -9.23
C ARG A 143 4.74 -5.32 -9.01
N LEU A 144 5.49 -4.59 -9.84
CA LEU A 144 6.93 -4.41 -9.68
C LEU A 144 7.25 -3.70 -8.36
N VAL A 145 6.58 -2.58 -8.06
CA VAL A 145 6.75 -1.83 -6.81
C VAL A 145 6.44 -2.72 -5.60
N ALA A 146 5.35 -3.49 -5.63
CA ALA A 146 5.00 -4.42 -4.57
C ALA A 146 6.08 -5.51 -4.38
N ALA A 147 6.62 -6.07 -5.47
CA ALA A 147 7.69 -7.06 -5.42
C ALA A 147 8.97 -6.49 -4.80
N LEU A 148 9.40 -5.30 -5.23
CA LEU A 148 10.55 -4.60 -4.69
C LEU A 148 10.43 -4.33 -3.18
N VAL A 149 9.25 -3.92 -2.72
CA VAL A 149 8.99 -3.72 -1.29
C VAL A 149 9.08 -5.03 -0.52
N ARG A 150 8.48 -6.12 -1.03
CA ARG A 150 8.57 -7.45 -0.40
C ARG A 150 10.02 -7.89 -0.27
N MET A 151 10.85 -7.67 -1.30
CA MET A 151 12.28 -7.95 -1.25
C MET A 151 13.01 -7.12 -0.18
N GLU A 152 12.70 -5.82 -0.07
CA GLU A 152 13.31 -4.97 0.97
C GLU A 152 12.92 -5.42 2.38
N LEU A 153 11.69 -5.90 2.58
CA LEU A 153 11.22 -6.39 3.87
C LEU A 153 11.84 -7.76 4.21
N SER A 154 11.93 -8.67 3.24
CA SER A 154 12.52 -10.01 3.46
C SER A 154 14.05 -10.04 3.43
N LYS A 155 14.70 -8.93 3.04
CA LYS A 155 16.15 -8.84 2.78
C LYS A 155 16.67 -9.83 1.73
N SER A 156 15.80 -10.32 0.84
CA SER A 156 16.11 -11.37 -0.15
C SER A 156 16.67 -10.83 -1.47
N TYR A 157 17.74 -10.04 -1.43
CA TYR A 157 18.28 -9.40 -2.65
C TYR A 157 19.08 -10.37 -3.55
N ASN A 158 19.81 -11.31 -2.94
CA ASN A 158 20.74 -12.20 -3.65
C ASN A 158 20.02 -13.30 -4.46
N ASP A 159 18.88 -13.78 -3.95
CA ASP A 159 18.13 -14.86 -4.60
C ASP A 159 17.50 -14.39 -5.92
N VAL A 160 17.07 -13.14 -5.99
CA VAL A 160 16.42 -12.55 -7.17
C VAL A 160 17.43 -12.24 -8.28
N GLN A 161 18.62 -11.75 -7.94
CA GLN A 161 19.69 -11.56 -8.94
C GLN A 161 20.11 -12.89 -9.58
N SER A 162 20.17 -13.96 -8.79
CA SER A 162 20.52 -15.30 -9.26
C SER A 162 19.45 -15.87 -10.19
N GLN A 163 18.16 -15.64 -9.92
CA GLN A 163 17.07 -16.08 -10.81
C GLN A 163 16.91 -15.21 -12.06
N ALA A 164 17.18 -13.90 -11.97
CA ALA A 164 17.18 -13.02 -13.14
C ALA A 164 18.27 -13.41 -14.14
N GLN A 165 19.43 -13.89 -13.68
CA GLN A 165 20.50 -14.40 -14.54
C GLN A 165 20.16 -15.74 -15.21
N LEU A 166 19.25 -16.53 -14.63
CA LEU A 166 18.80 -17.81 -15.19
C LEU A 166 17.74 -17.65 -16.31
N ARG A 167 17.11 -16.48 -16.43
CA ARG A 167 16.18 -16.16 -17.51
C ARG A 167 16.79 -15.07 -18.39
N PRO A 168 17.49 -15.42 -19.50
CA PRO A 168 18.09 -14.41 -20.36
C PRO A 168 17.01 -13.42 -20.85
N PRO A 169 17.35 -12.12 -21.00
CA PRO A 169 16.41 -11.14 -21.53
C PRO A 169 15.95 -11.62 -22.90
N HIS A 170 14.63 -11.66 -23.11
CA HIS A 170 14.06 -11.86 -24.43
C HIS A 170 14.61 -10.76 -25.35
N SER A 171 15.44 -11.17 -26.31
CA SER A 171 15.90 -10.30 -27.37
C SER A 171 14.68 -9.71 -28.07
N MET A 172 14.52 -8.39 -28.00
CA MET A 172 13.59 -7.66 -28.85
C MET A 172 13.91 -8.00 -30.32
N PRO A 173 12.93 -8.37 -31.16
CA PRO A 173 13.18 -8.55 -32.58
C PRO A 173 13.58 -7.19 -33.18
N GLN A 174 14.78 -7.12 -33.75
CA GLN A 174 15.14 -6.02 -34.64
C GLN A 174 14.41 -6.22 -35.96
N SER A 175 13.58 -5.26 -36.35
CA SER A 175 13.09 -5.05 -37.71
C SER A 175 12.74 -3.58 -37.87
#